data_AF-A0A6A4IGG3-F1
#
_entry.id   AF-A0A6A4IGG3-F1
#
_cell.length_a   1.000
_cell.length_b   1.000
_cell.length_c   1.000
_cell.angle_alpha   90.00
_cell.angle_beta   90.00
_cell.angle_gamma   90.00
#
_symmetry.space_group_name_H-M   'P 1'
#
loop_
_entity.id
_entity.type
_entity.pdbx_description
1 polymer ?
#
loop_
_entity_poly.entity_id
_entity_poly.type
_entity_poly.pdbx_seq_one_letter_code
_entity_poly.pdbx_strand_id
1 'polypeptide(L)'
;MSSPLDSSLTSKQAEIVTLCDNDVQIALKNYSIPRVLFFQTCVVKFNTDADLLNEEVYECFSWNGIHYLVMEKIDLPTVETWISDSDACNEAEEQSRFDMACKAVANVPPISLHSLPSCRRRDWSHRRQVRPDPKLLIAVLRGAPPLVLNIAHEPLVMVQGDINPRNFLIDPETLHVTIIDFGCISILPRSFVSFTLHATRDNFINGIAKSLGWERSENLEALVAATGIYAQMAGKRFGLDERGLPVHVQKA
;
A
#
# COMPACT_ATOMS: atom_id res chain seq x y z
N MET A 1 18.27 9.73 26.22
CA MET A 1 19.07 9.57 25.00
C MET A 1 18.48 10.52 23.98
N SER A 2 19.18 11.60 23.65
CA SER A 2 18.78 12.53 22.58
C SER A 2 18.84 11.79 21.24
N SER A 3 17.74 11.79 20.50
CA SER A 3 17.64 11.17 19.17
C SER A 3 18.74 11.74 18.26
N PRO A 4 19.57 10.91 17.60
CA PRO A 4 20.71 11.38 16.78
C PRO A 4 20.34 12.16 15.50
N LEU A 5 19.10 12.60 15.35
CA LEU A 5 18.52 13.05 14.06
C LEU A 5 18.09 14.52 14.03
N ASP A 6 18.27 15.29 15.10
CA ASP A 6 18.04 16.74 15.05
C ASP A 6 19.26 17.45 14.42
N SER A 7 19.51 17.19 13.14
CA SER A 7 20.38 18.05 12.35
C SER A 7 19.74 19.44 12.21
N SER A 8 20.55 20.50 12.25
CA SER A 8 20.05 21.86 12.00
C SER A 8 19.34 21.92 10.64
N LEU A 9 18.07 22.31 10.65
CA LEU A 9 17.28 22.48 9.42
C LEU A 9 17.90 23.56 8.52
N THR A 10 17.83 23.35 7.21
CA THR A 10 18.10 24.43 6.24
C THR A 10 17.01 25.50 6.35
N SER A 11 17.26 26.72 5.83
CA SER A 11 16.24 27.78 5.83
C SER A 11 14.93 27.34 5.18
N LYS A 12 15.01 26.57 4.08
CA LYS A 12 13.84 26.05 3.36
C LYS A 12 13.11 24.98 4.17
N GLN A 13 13.84 24.07 4.83
CA GLN A 13 13.23 23.05 5.70
C GLN A 13 12.53 23.69 6.91
N ALA A 14 13.15 24.72 7.52
CA ALA A 14 12.56 25.45 8.64
C ALA A 14 11.26 26.18 8.24
N GLU A 15 11.22 26.76 7.04
CA GLU A 15 10.01 27.34 6.47
C GLU A 15 8.91 26.29 6.27
N ILE A 16 9.23 25.14 5.69
CA ILE A 16 8.30 24.02 5.51
C ILE A 16 7.75 23.55 6.86
N VAL A 17 8.62 23.33 7.86
CA VAL A 17 8.19 22.93 9.21
C VAL A 17 7.25 23.96 9.82
N THR A 18 7.59 25.25 9.71
CA THR A 18 6.76 26.33 10.25
C THR A 18 5.38 26.39 9.58
N LEU A 19 5.33 26.22 8.26
CA LEU A 19 4.08 26.18 7.50
C LEU A 19 3.23 24.95 7.84
N CYS A 20 3.87 23.80 8.10
CA CYS A 20 3.19 22.53 8.35
C CYS A 20 2.83 22.30 9.83
N ASP A 21 3.43 23.02 10.78
CA ASP A 21 3.39 22.64 12.21
C ASP A 21 1.95 22.49 12.73
N ASN A 22 1.08 23.47 12.47
CA ASN A 22 -0.31 23.38 12.89
C ASN A 22 -1.04 22.16 12.31
N ASP A 23 -0.95 21.95 11.00
CA ASP A 23 -1.66 20.86 10.33
C ASP A 23 -1.12 19.48 10.74
N VAL A 24 0.20 19.38 10.92
CA VAL A 24 0.86 18.18 11.44
C VAL A 24 0.39 17.88 12.86
N GLN A 25 0.33 18.87 13.75
CA GLN A 25 -0.17 18.69 15.12
C GLN A 25 -1.64 18.25 15.14
N ILE A 26 -2.47 18.77 14.22
CA ILE A 26 -3.87 18.35 14.09
C ILE A 26 -3.94 16.90 13.59
N ALA A 27 -3.18 16.54 12.55
CA ALA A 27 -3.15 15.19 11.99
C ALA A 27 -2.59 14.14 12.97
N LEU A 28 -1.61 14.51 13.80
CA LEU A 28 -1.09 13.63 14.86
C LEU A 28 -2.13 13.33 15.95
N LYS A 29 -3.02 14.29 16.23
CA LYS A 29 -4.12 14.11 17.20
C LYS A 29 -5.30 13.36 16.60
N ASN A 30 -5.44 13.36 15.28
CA ASN A 30 -6.56 12.76 14.58
C ASN A 30 -6.09 11.94 13.36
N TYR A 31 -5.99 10.63 13.55
CA TYR A 31 -5.61 9.67 12.51
C TYR A 31 -6.56 9.61 11.30
N SER A 32 -7.74 10.24 11.37
CA SER A 32 -8.65 10.34 10.22
C SER A 32 -8.30 11.46 9.24
N ILE A 33 -7.33 12.32 9.58
CA ILE A 33 -6.91 13.44 8.73
C ILE A 33 -5.81 12.97 7.77
N PRO A 34 -5.91 13.30 6.46
CA PRO A 34 -4.85 13.01 5.48
C PRO A 34 -3.51 13.61 5.90
N ARG A 35 -2.42 12.84 5.82
CA ARG A 35 -1.05 13.28 6.15
C ARG A 35 -0.30 13.86 4.95
N VAL A 36 -1.05 14.52 4.08
CA VAL A 36 -0.58 15.13 2.84
C VAL A 36 -1.06 16.57 2.84
N LEU A 37 -0.13 17.52 2.77
CA LEU A 37 -0.39 18.95 2.73
C LEU A 37 -0.05 19.48 1.35
N PHE A 38 -0.96 20.29 0.80
CA PHE A 38 -0.80 20.91 -0.51
C PHE A 38 -0.44 22.38 -0.33
N PHE A 39 0.74 22.76 -0.80
CA PHE A 39 1.18 24.15 -0.89
C PHE A 39 1.04 24.66 -2.31
N GLN A 40 1.36 25.92 -2.57
CA GLN A 40 1.26 26.48 -3.92
C GLN A 40 2.23 25.81 -4.90
N THR A 41 3.39 25.37 -4.44
CA THR A 41 4.49 24.86 -5.28
C THR A 41 4.97 23.46 -4.92
N CYS A 42 4.51 22.88 -3.81
CA CYS A 42 4.92 21.55 -3.39
C CYS A 42 3.81 20.81 -2.66
N VAL A 43 3.97 19.49 -2.60
CA VAL A 43 3.19 18.61 -1.74
C VAL A 43 4.11 18.09 -0.65
N VAL A 44 3.68 18.23 0.60
CA VAL A 44 4.42 17.72 1.75
C VAL A 44 3.63 16.56 2.33
N LYS A 45 4.14 15.35 2.12
CA LYS A 45 3.66 14.16 2.81
C LYS A 45 4.50 13.95 4.06
N PHE A 46 3.85 13.68 5.18
CA PHE A 46 4.57 13.36 6.40
C PHE A 46 4.14 12.01 6.96
N ASN A 47 5.11 11.25 7.44
CA ASN A 47 4.86 9.94 8.02
C ASN A 47 5.68 9.75 9.31
N THR A 48 5.18 8.91 10.19
CA THR A 48 5.89 8.41 11.36
C THR A 48 6.80 7.23 11.01
N ASP A 49 6.58 6.60 9.84
CA ASP A 49 7.35 5.46 9.34
C ASP A 49 8.04 5.82 8.02
N ALA A 50 9.36 5.71 7.97
CA ALA A 50 10.22 6.29 6.92
C ALA A 50 10.43 5.42 5.66
N ASP A 51 9.68 4.33 5.49
CA ASP A 51 10.02 3.32 4.49
C ASP A 51 9.21 3.53 3.19
N LEU A 52 9.97 3.78 2.10
CA LEU A 52 9.60 3.75 0.65
C LEU A 52 9.23 5.09 0.00
N LEU A 53 9.96 5.43 -1.08
CA LEU A 53 9.80 6.62 -1.92
C LEU A 53 9.80 6.19 -3.39
N ASN A 54 8.86 6.67 -4.20
CA ASN A 54 8.85 6.48 -5.67
C ASN A 54 8.09 7.61 -6.39
N GLU A 55 8.52 8.85 -6.19
CA GLU A 55 8.36 9.97 -7.13
C GLU A 55 9.68 10.76 -7.06
N GLU A 56 9.81 11.85 -7.82
CA GLU A 56 10.90 12.81 -7.61
C GLU A 56 10.71 13.52 -6.25
N VAL A 57 11.05 12.80 -5.19
CA VAL A 57 11.16 13.35 -3.85
C VAL A 57 12.39 14.25 -3.86
N TYR A 58 12.15 15.54 -4.00
CA TYR A 58 13.21 16.53 -4.03
C TYR A 58 13.99 16.57 -2.73
N GLU A 59 13.29 16.36 -1.61
CA GLU A 59 13.85 16.50 -0.29
C GLU A 59 13.14 15.58 0.71
N CYS A 60 13.91 14.91 1.55
CA CYS A 60 13.42 14.13 2.67
C CYS A 60 14.20 14.53 3.93
N PHE A 61 13.49 14.89 5.00
CA PHE A 61 14.11 15.25 6.27
C PHE A 61 13.24 14.83 7.44
N SER A 62 13.84 14.76 8.62
CA SER A 62 13.14 14.39 9.86
C SER A 62 13.20 15.54 10.84
N TRP A 63 12.09 15.84 11.50
CA TRP A 63 12.05 16.84 12.57
C TRP A 63 11.06 16.41 13.64
N ASN A 64 11.49 16.45 14.90
CA ASN A 64 10.67 16.05 16.06
C ASN A 64 10.04 14.64 15.92
N GLY A 65 10.79 13.70 15.34
CA GLY A 65 10.32 12.32 15.11
C GLY A 65 9.32 12.15 13.97
N ILE A 66 9.12 13.18 13.14
CA ILE A 66 8.25 13.16 11.96
C ILE A 66 9.12 13.21 10.71
N HIS A 67 8.85 12.32 9.76
CA HIS A 67 9.52 12.30 8.46
C HIS A 67 8.71 13.10 7.46
N TYR A 68 9.34 14.08 6.80
CA TYR A 68 8.77 14.93 5.78
C TYR A 68 9.32 14.52 4.41
N LEU A 69 8.41 14.37 3.46
CA LEU A 69 8.67 14.09 2.05
C LEU A 69 8.15 15.27 1.26
N VAL A 70 9.06 15.98 0.60
CA VAL A 70 8.74 17.14 -0.24
C VAL A 70 8.75 16.68 -1.69
N MET A 71 7.61 16.83 -2.35
CA MET A 71 7.36 16.34 -3.70
C MET A 71 6.83 17.48 -4.58
N GLU A 72 6.87 17.29 -5.89
CA GLU A 72 6.23 18.17 -6.85
C GLU A 72 4.72 18.26 -6.59
N LYS A 73 4.15 19.45 -6.78
CA LYS A 73 2.70 19.56 -6.90
C LYS A 73 2.30 19.27 -8.33
N ILE A 74 1.60 18.16 -8.50
CA ILE A 74 1.05 17.75 -9.80
C ILE A 74 -0.41 18.17 -9.84
N ASP A 75 -0.74 19.11 -10.72
CA ASP A 75 -2.11 19.65 -10.91
C ASP A 75 -2.94 18.74 -11.83
N LEU A 76 -3.13 17.48 -11.41
CA LEU A 76 -3.97 16.49 -12.10
C LEU A 76 -5.11 16.03 -11.17
N PRO A 77 -6.26 15.62 -11.73
CA PRO A 77 -7.32 15.01 -10.93
C PRO A 77 -6.88 13.63 -10.41
N THR A 78 -7.46 13.22 -9.28
CA THR A 78 -7.38 11.81 -8.88
C THR A 78 -8.17 10.94 -9.85
N VAL A 79 -7.85 9.66 -9.95
CA VAL A 79 -8.62 8.71 -10.74
C VAL A 79 -10.08 8.68 -10.29
N GLU A 80 -10.36 8.77 -8.98
CA GLU A 80 -11.74 8.83 -8.47
C GLU A 80 -12.47 10.07 -8.99
N THR A 81 -11.86 11.26 -8.84
CA THR A 81 -12.45 12.52 -9.33
C THR A 81 -12.67 12.50 -10.83
N TRP A 82 -11.74 11.93 -11.60
CA TRP A 82 -11.85 11.84 -13.05
C TRP A 82 -12.96 10.89 -13.52
N ILE A 83 -13.13 9.75 -12.83
CA ILE A 83 -14.22 8.81 -13.11
C ILE A 83 -15.57 9.44 -12.77
N SER A 84 -15.67 10.08 -11.59
CA SER A 84 -16.93 10.65 -11.07
C SER A 84 -17.23 12.07 -11.54
N ASP A 85 -16.45 12.62 -12.47
CA ASP A 85 -16.63 13.98 -12.96
C ASP A 85 -18.03 14.14 -13.59
N SER A 86 -18.83 15.03 -12.99
CA SER A 86 -20.27 15.16 -13.18
C SER A 86 -20.70 15.58 -14.58
N ASP A 87 -19.76 16.05 -15.39
CA ASP A 87 -20.02 16.41 -16.77
C ASP A 87 -20.18 15.18 -17.68
N ALA A 88 -19.80 13.98 -17.21
CA ALA A 88 -20.11 12.71 -17.86
C ALA A 88 -21.63 12.44 -17.79
N CYS A 89 -22.38 12.98 -18.75
CA CYS A 89 -23.84 12.93 -18.78
C CYS A 89 -24.44 11.53 -19.02
N ASN A 90 -23.63 10.47 -19.10
CA ASN A 90 -24.14 9.10 -19.27
C ASN A 90 -23.28 8.04 -18.55
N GLU A 91 -23.96 7.03 -17.99
CA GLU A 91 -23.36 5.89 -17.28
C GLU A 91 -22.34 5.10 -18.13
N ALA A 92 -22.49 5.10 -19.47
CA ALA A 92 -21.57 4.39 -20.35
C ALA A 92 -20.20 5.09 -20.44
N GLU A 93 -20.17 6.42 -20.34
CA GLU A 93 -18.94 7.21 -20.30
C GLU A 93 -18.22 7.01 -18.97
N GLU A 94 -18.94 7.04 -17.84
CA GLU A 94 -18.39 6.73 -16.52
C GLU A 94 -17.76 5.32 -16.52
N GLN A 95 -18.48 4.31 -17.03
CA GLN A 95 -17.95 2.95 -17.14
C GLN A 95 -16.75 2.87 -18.09
N SER A 96 -16.75 3.63 -19.19
CA SER A 96 -15.60 3.71 -20.10
C SER A 96 -14.39 4.32 -19.41
N ARG A 97 -14.55 5.39 -18.62
CA ARG A 97 -13.48 6.00 -17.83
C ARG A 97 -12.96 5.06 -16.76
N PHE A 98 -13.87 4.35 -16.08
CA PHE A 98 -13.52 3.31 -15.11
C PHE A 98 -12.65 2.21 -15.74
N ASP A 99 -13.05 1.67 -16.90
CA ASP A 99 -12.29 0.64 -17.60
C ASP A 99 -10.91 1.15 -18.06
N MET A 100 -10.84 2.39 -18.57
CA MET A 100 -9.59 3.05 -18.95
C MET A 100 -8.68 3.26 -17.74
N ALA A 101 -9.22 3.73 -16.62
CA ALA A 101 -8.49 3.92 -15.37
C ALA A 101 -7.90 2.61 -14.86
N CYS A 102 -8.71 1.54 -14.79
CA CYS A 102 -8.25 0.21 -14.37
C CYS A 102 -7.10 -0.28 -15.23
N LYS A 103 -7.20 -0.10 -16.55
CA LYS A 103 -6.13 -0.47 -17.50
C LYS A 103 -4.88 0.40 -17.33
N ALA A 104 -5.04 1.71 -17.16
CA ALA A 104 -3.92 2.63 -16.96
C ALA A 104 -3.16 2.31 -15.67
N VAL A 105 -3.87 2.13 -14.55
CA VAL A 105 -3.29 1.76 -13.26
C VAL A 105 -2.61 0.39 -13.30
N ALA A 106 -3.21 -0.59 -13.96
CA ALA A 106 -2.61 -1.91 -14.17
C ALA A 106 -1.23 -1.87 -14.86
N ASN A 107 -0.97 -0.84 -15.68
CA ASN A 107 0.29 -0.69 -16.41
C ASN A 107 1.38 0.07 -15.62
N VAL A 108 1.08 0.60 -14.43
CA VAL A 108 2.05 1.36 -13.63
C VAL A 108 3.14 0.39 -13.12
N PRO A 109 4.45 0.65 -13.26
CA PRO A 109 5.54 -0.29 -12.97
C PRO A 109 5.62 -0.97 -11.59
N PRO A 110 5.13 -0.41 -10.47
CA PRO A 110 5.00 -1.15 -9.21
C PRO A 110 3.76 -2.04 -9.13
N ILE A 111 2.92 -2.07 -10.16
CA ILE A 111 1.78 -3.00 -10.33
C ILE A 111 2.08 -3.96 -11.50
N SER A 112 2.85 -3.51 -12.48
CA SER A 112 3.24 -4.26 -13.66
C SER A 112 4.44 -5.20 -13.42
N LEU A 113 4.33 -6.42 -13.95
CA LEU A 113 5.27 -7.54 -13.77
C LEU A 113 6.55 -7.37 -14.59
N HIS A 114 7.38 -6.39 -14.28
CA HIS A 114 8.78 -6.58 -14.59
C HIS A 114 9.37 -7.47 -13.50
N SER A 115 9.64 -8.74 -13.84
CA SER A 115 10.45 -9.62 -13.01
C SER A 115 11.68 -8.82 -12.60
N LEU A 116 11.83 -8.53 -11.31
CA LEU A 116 12.99 -7.81 -10.82
C LEU A 116 14.22 -8.58 -11.30
N PRO A 117 15.07 -8.00 -12.19
CA PRO A 117 16.13 -8.73 -12.85
C PRO A 117 17.05 -9.28 -11.78
N SER A 118 16.98 -10.59 -11.56
CA SER A 118 17.70 -11.37 -10.54
C SER A 118 18.35 -10.48 -9.50
N CYS A 119 17.54 -9.80 -8.67
CA CYS A 119 18.07 -9.05 -7.54
C CYS A 119 18.91 -10.07 -6.79
N ARG A 120 20.24 -9.89 -6.78
CA ARG A 120 21.15 -10.72 -6.00
C ARG A 120 20.49 -10.83 -4.64
N ARG A 121 20.03 -12.04 -4.29
CA ARG A 121 19.39 -12.31 -3.00
C ARG A 121 20.37 -11.76 -1.97
N ARG A 122 20.08 -10.57 -1.43
CA ARG A 122 20.81 -10.10 -0.26
C ARG A 122 20.50 -11.18 0.76
N ASP A 123 21.56 -11.83 1.22
CA ASP A 123 21.44 -12.89 2.18
C ASP A 123 20.79 -12.29 3.43
N TRP A 124 19.50 -12.59 3.64
CA TRP A 124 18.69 -12.09 4.75
C TRP A 124 19.14 -12.71 6.09
N SER A 125 20.24 -13.49 6.10
CA SER A 125 20.81 -14.20 7.24
C SER A 125 21.25 -13.32 8.42
N HIS A 126 21.43 -12.01 8.25
CA HIS A 126 21.98 -11.14 9.29
C HIS A 126 20.94 -10.32 10.11
N ARG A 127 19.65 -10.33 9.74
CA ARG A 127 18.59 -9.95 10.70
C ARG A 127 18.22 -11.20 11.49
N ARG A 128 18.19 -11.09 12.83
CA ARG A 128 17.96 -12.19 13.80
C ARG A 128 17.14 -13.32 13.18
N GLN A 129 17.83 -14.42 12.93
CA GLN A 129 17.29 -15.64 12.37
C GLN A 129 16.30 -16.25 13.38
N VAL A 130 15.06 -15.77 13.39
CA VAL A 130 13.92 -16.64 13.68
C VAL A 130 13.92 -17.58 12.51
N ARG A 131 14.48 -18.79 12.66
CA ARG A 131 14.45 -19.80 11.59
C ARG A 131 13.00 -19.95 11.16
N PRO A 132 12.61 -19.55 9.93
CA PRO A 132 11.32 -19.96 9.42
C PRO A 132 11.47 -21.47 9.22
N ASP A 133 10.71 -22.26 9.95
CA ASP A 133 10.52 -23.65 9.57
C ASP A 133 10.01 -23.63 8.12
N PRO A 134 10.69 -24.26 7.14
CA PRO A 134 10.24 -24.28 5.74
C PRO A 134 8.89 -24.98 5.56
N LYS A 135 8.28 -25.45 6.64
CA LYS A 135 6.89 -25.85 6.73
C LYS A 135 6.12 -24.76 7.46
N LEU A 136 5.53 -23.82 6.71
CA LEU A 136 4.41 -23.04 7.23
C LEU A 136 3.24 -24.01 7.43
N LEU A 137 3.22 -24.69 8.58
CA LEU A 137 2.20 -25.68 8.90
C LEU A 137 0.95 -24.91 9.33
N ILE A 138 0.13 -24.56 8.34
CA ILE A 138 -1.19 -23.99 8.55
C ILE A 138 -1.99 -25.04 9.34
N ALA A 139 -2.28 -24.75 10.61
CA ALA A 139 -3.08 -25.63 11.45
C ALA A 139 -4.54 -25.61 10.95
N VAL A 140 -4.82 -26.47 9.97
CA VAL A 140 -6.18 -26.75 9.52
C VAL A 140 -6.87 -27.60 10.58
N LEU A 141 -8.18 -27.35 10.74
CA LEU A 141 -9.17 -28.13 11.47
C LEU A 141 -8.74 -29.59 11.73
N ARG A 142 -8.79 -30.02 13.00
CA ARG A 142 -8.34 -31.34 13.48
C ARG A 142 -8.71 -32.47 12.50
N GLY A 143 -7.71 -33.01 11.80
CA GLY A 143 -7.83 -34.24 10.99
C GLY A 143 -7.59 -34.09 9.48
N ALA A 144 -7.50 -32.87 8.94
CA ALA A 144 -7.13 -32.69 7.53
C ALA A 144 -5.61 -32.86 7.32
N PRO A 145 -5.16 -33.47 6.21
CA PRO A 145 -3.73 -33.50 5.87
C PRO A 145 -3.17 -32.07 5.72
N PRO A 146 -1.90 -31.83 6.09
CA PRO A 146 -1.29 -30.52 5.95
C PRO A 146 -1.32 -30.08 4.49
N LEU A 147 -1.81 -28.86 4.24
CA LEU A 147 -1.81 -28.30 2.91
C LEU A 147 -0.39 -27.80 2.62
N VAL A 148 0.33 -28.51 1.75
CA VAL A 148 1.71 -28.18 1.39
C VAL A 148 1.69 -27.25 0.20
N LEU A 149 2.08 -26.00 0.43
CA LEU A 149 2.19 -24.97 -0.60
C LEU A 149 3.67 -24.65 -0.86
N ASN A 150 4.14 -24.79 -2.10
CA ASN A 150 5.50 -24.39 -2.50
C ASN A 150 5.47 -23.14 -3.38
N ILE A 151 5.67 -21.97 -2.77
CA ILE A 151 5.76 -20.67 -3.46
C ILE A 151 7.21 -20.22 -3.73
N ALA A 152 8.22 -21.04 -3.40
CA ALA A 152 9.62 -20.61 -3.39
C ALA A 152 10.18 -20.24 -4.78
N HIS A 153 9.51 -20.69 -5.84
CA HIS A 153 9.90 -20.46 -7.24
C HIS A 153 8.99 -19.46 -7.95
N GLU A 154 7.99 -18.92 -7.27
CA GLU A 154 7.13 -17.91 -7.87
C GLU A 154 7.89 -16.59 -8.08
N PRO A 155 7.60 -15.86 -9.16
CA PRO A 155 8.15 -14.53 -9.33
C PRO A 155 7.65 -13.62 -8.20
N LEU A 156 8.58 -12.84 -7.66
CA LEU A 156 8.25 -11.77 -6.72
C LEU A 156 7.75 -10.56 -7.48
N VAL A 157 6.67 -9.98 -6.97
CA VAL A 157 5.97 -8.85 -7.56
C VAL A 157 5.91 -7.75 -6.50
N MET A 158 6.36 -6.57 -6.86
CA MET A 158 6.10 -5.38 -6.07
C MET A 158 4.61 -5.07 -6.20
N VAL A 159 3.94 -4.73 -5.11
CA VAL A 159 2.53 -4.36 -5.11
C VAL A 159 2.31 -3.24 -4.11
N GLN A 160 1.51 -2.26 -4.52
CA GLN A 160 1.03 -1.22 -3.62
C GLN A 160 -0.14 -1.81 -2.80
N GLY A 161 -0.05 -1.76 -1.48
CA GLY A 161 -0.98 -2.44 -0.57
C GLY A 161 -2.28 -1.67 -0.34
N ASP A 162 -2.34 -0.39 -0.71
CA ASP A 162 -3.52 0.46 -0.56
C ASP A 162 -4.03 0.96 -1.93
N ILE A 163 -4.41 0.01 -2.78
CA ILE A 163 -4.91 0.30 -4.13
C ILE A 163 -6.29 0.95 -4.00
N ASN A 164 -6.32 2.27 -4.07
CA ASN A 164 -7.52 3.08 -4.02
C ASN A 164 -7.45 4.14 -5.13
N PRO A 165 -8.53 4.41 -5.88
CA PRO A 165 -8.50 5.40 -6.97
C PRO A 165 -8.10 6.83 -6.52
N ARG A 166 -8.20 7.15 -5.22
CA ARG A 166 -7.70 8.43 -4.67
C ARG A 166 -6.19 8.52 -4.59
N ASN A 167 -5.50 7.37 -4.56
CA ASN A 167 -4.05 7.28 -4.43
C ASN A 167 -3.33 7.36 -5.79
N PHE A 168 -4.08 7.60 -6.87
CA PHE A 168 -3.58 7.74 -8.22
C PHE A 168 -4.05 9.07 -8.82
N LEU A 169 -3.13 9.84 -9.36
CA LEU A 169 -3.43 10.95 -10.27
C LEU A 169 -3.44 10.42 -11.70
N ILE A 170 -4.29 10.99 -12.55
CA ILE A 170 -4.36 10.62 -13.96
C ILE A 170 -4.40 11.86 -14.83
N ASP A 171 -3.60 11.84 -15.89
CA ASP A 171 -3.71 12.79 -16.99
C ASP A 171 -4.82 12.30 -17.95
N PRO A 172 -5.96 13.01 -18.06
CA PRO A 172 -7.07 12.60 -18.92
C PRO A 172 -6.72 12.51 -20.41
N GLU A 173 -5.71 13.24 -20.87
CA GLU A 173 -5.33 13.30 -22.28
C GLU A 173 -4.39 12.15 -22.66
N THR A 174 -3.41 11.87 -21.80
CA THR A 174 -2.37 10.85 -22.07
C THR A 174 -2.62 9.51 -21.40
N LEU A 175 -3.56 9.45 -20.44
CA LEU A 175 -3.78 8.33 -19.52
C LEU A 175 -2.54 7.96 -18.71
N HIS A 176 -1.58 8.87 -18.58
CA HIS A 176 -0.45 8.69 -17.69
C HIS A 176 -0.94 8.71 -16.24
N VAL A 177 -0.53 7.70 -15.46
CA VAL A 177 -0.94 7.54 -14.06
C VAL A 177 0.27 7.73 -13.15
N THR A 178 0.07 8.54 -12.13
CA THR A 178 1.07 8.88 -11.11
C THR A 178 0.57 8.42 -9.74
N ILE A 179 1.42 7.75 -8.94
CA ILE A 179 1.04 7.21 -7.62
C ILE A 179 1.43 8.20 -6.54
N ILE A 180 0.45 8.74 -5.82
CA ILE A 180 0.72 9.72 -4.75
C ILE A 180 0.79 9.12 -3.34
N ASP A 181 0.39 7.85 -3.17
CA ASP A 181 0.46 7.16 -1.88
C ASP A 181 1.24 5.82 -1.91
N PHE A 182 2.45 5.88 -1.36
CA PHE A 182 3.36 4.74 -1.14
C PHE A 182 3.31 4.14 0.27
N GLY A 183 2.34 4.51 1.12
CA GLY A 183 2.31 4.13 2.54
C GLY A 183 2.32 2.61 2.77
N CYS A 184 1.93 1.82 1.77
CA CYS A 184 2.01 0.38 1.78
C CYS A 184 2.61 -0.10 0.45
N ILE A 185 3.87 -0.53 0.43
CA ILE A 185 4.41 -1.32 -0.68
C ILE A 185 4.91 -2.64 -0.12
N SER A 186 4.55 -3.75 -0.77
CA SER A 186 5.02 -5.08 -0.45
C SER A 186 5.68 -5.72 -1.65
N ILE A 187 6.60 -6.66 -1.41
CA ILE A 187 7.14 -7.55 -2.44
C ILE A 187 6.68 -8.95 -2.09
N LEU A 188 5.74 -9.50 -2.87
CA LEU A 188 5.07 -10.75 -2.57
C LEU A 188 5.19 -11.74 -3.74
N PRO A 189 5.12 -13.06 -3.50
CA PRO A 189 4.93 -14.04 -4.55
C PRO A 189 3.69 -13.71 -5.39
N ARG A 190 3.75 -13.98 -6.70
CA ARG A 190 2.64 -13.67 -7.63
C ARG A 190 1.30 -14.25 -7.18
N SER A 191 1.27 -15.46 -6.62
CA SER A 191 0.02 -16.07 -6.12
C SER A 191 -0.61 -15.26 -4.99
N PHE A 192 0.20 -14.70 -4.09
CA PHE A 192 -0.25 -13.80 -3.02
C PHE A 192 -0.84 -12.52 -3.59
N VAL A 193 -0.20 -11.91 -4.59
CA VAL A 193 -0.73 -10.69 -5.21
C VAL A 193 -2.02 -10.98 -5.98
N SER A 194 -2.08 -12.08 -6.73
CA SER A 194 -3.33 -12.53 -7.37
C SER A 194 -4.42 -12.74 -6.32
N PHE A 195 -4.11 -13.36 -5.20
CA PHE A 195 -5.06 -13.53 -4.09
C PHE A 195 -5.58 -12.19 -3.57
N THR A 196 -4.72 -11.22 -3.27
CA THR A 196 -5.16 -9.92 -2.73
C THR A 196 -6.06 -9.17 -3.72
N LEU A 197 -5.77 -9.27 -5.02
CA LEU A 197 -6.58 -8.64 -6.07
C LEU A 197 -7.96 -9.30 -6.23
N HIS A 198 -8.10 -10.60 -5.98
CA HIS A 198 -9.34 -11.36 -6.16
C HIS A 198 -10.14 -11.62 -4.87
N ALA A 199 -9.54 -11.40 -3.69
CA ALA A 199 -10.20 -11.62 -2.40
C ALA A 199 -11.05 -10.44 -1.94
N THR A 200 -10.87 -9.26 -2.56
CA THR A 200 -11.60 -8.04 -2.23
C THR A 200 -12.95 -7.95 -2.94
N ARG A 201 -13.87 -7.18 -2.35
CA ARG A 201 -15.15 -6.80 -2.98
C ARG A 201 -15.07 -5.45 -3.69
N ASP A 202 -13.91 -4.81 -3.65
CA ASP A 202 -13.70 -3.52 -4.29
C ASP A 202 -13.73 -3.66 -5.83
N ASN A 203 -14.62 -2.90 -6.46
CA ASN A 203 -14.82 -2.98 -7.91
C ASN A 203 -13.58 -2.51 -8.68
N PHE A 204 -12.89 -1.47 -8.20
CA PHE A 204 -11.72 -0.90 -8.86
C PHE A 204 -10.55 -1.89 -8.84
N ILE A 205 -10.28 -2.51 -7.69
CA ILE A 205 -9.26 -3.56 -7.59
C ILE A 205 -9.59 -4.75 -8.48
N ASN A 206 -10.86 -5.19 -8.52
CA ASN A 206 -11.29 -6.26 -9.42
C ASN A 206 -11.13 -5.86 -10.91
N GLY A 207 -11.39 -4.60 -11.26
CA GLY A 207 -11.16 -4.05 -12.59
C GLY A 207 -9.68 -4.07 -12.98
N ILE A 208 -8.77 -3.71 -12.05
CA ILE A 208 -7.32 -3.83 -12.24
C ILE A 208 -6.92 -5.29 -12.45
N ALA A 209 -7.42 -6.21 -11.62
CA ALA A 209 -7.14 -7.65 -11.74
C ALA A 209 -7.52 -8.18 -13.12
N LYS A 210 -8.69 -7.78 -13.62
CA LYS A 210 -9.19 -8.10 -14.97
C LYS A 210 -8.28 -7.51 -16.05
N SER A 211 -7.87 -6.25 -15.94
CA SER A 211 -6.97 -5.59 -16.90
C SER A 211 -5.57 -6.20 -16.94
N LEU A 212 -5.08 -6.72 -15.82
CA LEU A 212 -3.83 -7.45 -15.74
C LEU A 212 -3.91 -8.84 -16.42
N GLY A 213 -5.12 -9.36 -16.65
CA GLY A 213 -5.34 -10.71 -17.17
C GLY A 213 -4.85 -11.78 -16.20
N TRP A 214 -4.87 -11.49 -14.89
CA TRP A 214 -4.41 -12.45 -13.90
C TRP A 214 -5.52 -13.40 -13.51
N GLU A 215 -5.25 -14.68 -13.67
CA GLU A 215 -6.15 -15.71 -13.17
C GLU A 215 -6.08 -15.78 -11.65
N ARG A 216 -7.20 -16.22 -11.06
CA ARG A 216 -7.28 -16.53 -9.63
C ARG A 216 -6.29 -17.66 -9.33
N SER A 217 -5.47 -17.48 -8.30
CA SER A 217 -4.52 -18.52 -7.91
C SER A 217 -5.24 -19.83 -7.55
N GLU A 218 -4.74 -20.95 -8.07
CA GLU A 218 -5.16 -22.31 -7.66
C GLU A 218 -4.90 -22.58 -6.16
N ASN A 219 -3.99 -21.81 -5.56
CA ASN A 219 -3.61 -21.90 -4.15
C ASN A 219 -4.52 -21.07 -3.24
N LEU A 220 -5.67 -20.60 -3.73
CA LEU A 220 -6.57 -19.72 -3.01
C LEU A 220 -6.87 -20.19 -1.58
N GLU A 221 -7.26 -21.45 -1.39
CA GLU A 221 -7.62 -21.96 -0.06
C GLU A 221 -6.45 -21.88 0.93
N ALA A 222 -5.25 -22.20 0.46
CA ALA A 222 -4.01 -22.08 1.21
C ALA A 222 -3.74 -20.63 1.62
N LEU A 223 -3.88 -19.71 0.66
CA LEU A 223 -3.61 -18.29 0.83
C LEU A 223 -4.65 -17.62 1.74
N VAL A 224 -5.91 -18.01 1.64
CA VAL A 224 -6.98 -17.59 2.56
C VAL A 224 -6.63 -18.03 3.99
N ALA A 225 -6.23 -19.29 4.18
CA ALA A 225 -5.87 -19.79 5.50
C ALA A 225 -4.62 -19.09 6.07
N ALA A 226 -3.59 -18.91 5.24
CA ALA A 226 -2.37 -18.18 5.61
C ALA A 226 -2.68 -16.72 5.99
N THR A 227 -3.52 -16.04 5.22
CA THR A 227 -3.93 -14.65 5.47
C THR A 227 -4.75 -14.54 6.75
N GLY A 228 -5.64 -15.52 7.01
CA GLY A 228 -6.39 -15.60 8.26
C GLY A 228 -5.48 -15.71 9.49
N ILE A 229 -4.45 -16.56 9.41
CA ILE A 229 -3.43 -16.67 10.46
C ILE A 229 -2.67 -15.35 10.60
N TYR A 230 -2.21 -14.76 9.50
CA TYR A 230 -1.49 -13.49 9.51
C TYR A 230 -2.31 -12.37 10.16
N ALA A 231 -3.58 -12.23 9.79
CA ALA A 231 -4.49 -11.24 10.37
C ALA A 231 -4.69 -11.46 11.88
N GLN A 232 -4.78 -12.72 12.33
CA GLN A 232 -4.83 -13.04 13.76
C GLN A 232 -3.54 -12.63 14.48
N MET A 233 -2.38 -12.87 13.88
CA MET A 233 -1.08 -12.47 14.43
C MET A 233 -0.84 -10.96 14.44
N ALA A 234 -1.39 -10.25 13.46
CA ALA A 234 -1.23 -8.80 13.34
C ALA A 234 -2.03 -8.02 14.39
N GLY A 235 -3.11 -8.60 14.92
CA GLY A 235 -3.84 -8.01 16.03
C GLY A 235 -3.01 -8.08 17.32
N LYS A 236 -2.78 -6.94 17.99
CA LYS A 236 -2.05 -6.85 19.28
C LYS A 236 -2.50 -7.85 20.35
N ARG A 237 -3.72 -8.38 20.22
CA ARG A 237 -4.31 -9.34 21.16
C ARG A 237 -4.93 -10.56 20.49
N PHE A 238 -4.72 -10.83 19.20
CA PHE A 238 -5.29 -12.02 18.53
C PHE A 238 -6.83 -12.15 18.63
N GLY A 239 -7.56 -11.04 18.67
CA GLY A 239 -9.00 -11.05 18.93
C GLY A 239 -9.37 -11.44 20.37
N LEU A 240 -8.40 -11.41 21.28
CA LEU A 240 -8.57 -11.61 22.71
C LEU A 240 -8.62 -10.26 23.45
N ASP A 241 -9.27 -10.24 24.61
CA ASP A 241 -9.28 -9.11 25.53
C ASP A 241 -7.98 -9.05 26.36
N GLU A 242 -7.94 -8.15 27.36
CA GLU A 242 -6.80 -8.00 28.28
C GLU A 242 -6.48 -9.24 29.10
N ARG A 243 -7.43 -10.18 29.15
CA ARG A 243 -7.37 -11.40 29.93
C ARG A 243 -7.11 -12.63 29.05
N GLY A 244 -6.91 -12.44 27.74
CA GLY A 244 -6.71 -13.54 26.80
C GLY A 244 -7.99 -14.29 26.44
N LEU A 245 -9.17 -13.71 26.66
CA LEU A 245 -10.46 -14.30 26.28
C LEU A 245 -10.96 -13.72 24.96
N PRO A 246 -11.63 -14.49 24.08
CA PRO A 246 -12.19 -13.96 22.84
C PRO A 246 -13.09 -12.76 23.11
N VAL A 247 -12.85 -11.64 22.42
CA VAL A 247 -13.73 -10.47 22.50
C VAL A 247 -15.07 -10.89 21.88
N HIS A 248 -16.14 -10.96 22.68
CA HIS A 248 -17.47 -11.23 22.14
C HIS A 248 -17.87 -10.11 21.19
N VAL A 249 -17.73 -10.35 19.90
CA VAL A 249 -18.26 -9.47 18.87
C VAL A 249 -19.78 -9.57 18.96
N GLN A 250 -20.41 -8.62 19.64
CA GLN A 250 -21.84 -8.41 19.48
C GLN A 250 -22.06 -8.07 18.01
N LYS A 251 -22.72 -8.97 17.28
CA LYS A 251 -23.10 -8.72 15.89
C LYS A 251 -23.99 -7.48 15.87
N ALA A 252 -23.49 -6.42 15.24
CA ALA A 252 -24.31 -5.27 14.84
C ALA A 252 -25.28 -5.68 13.73
#